data_AF-Q29350-F1
#
_entry.id   AF-Q29350-F1
#
_cell.length_a   1.000
_cell.length_b   1.000
_cell.length_c   1.000
_cell.angle_alpha   90.00
_cell.angle_beta   90.00
_cell.angle_gamma   90.00
#
_symmetry.space_group_name_H-M   'P 1'
#
loop_
_entity.id
_entity.type
_entity.pdbx_description
1 polymer ?
#
loop_
_entity_poly.entity_id
_entity_poly.type
_entity_poly.pdbx_seq_one_letter_code
_entity_poly.pdbx_strand_id
1 'polypeptide(L)'
;MAEYLASIFGTEKDKVNCSFYFKIGACRHGDRCSRLHNKPTFSQTIVLLNLYRNPQNTAQTADGSHCHVSDVEVQEHYDNFF
;
A
#
# COMPACT_ATOMS: atom_id res chain seq x y z
N MET A 1 24.97 -17.19 -13.76
CA MET A 1 24.18 -15.96 -13.96
C MET A 1 22.72 -16.14 -13.55
N ALA A 2 22.04 -17.20 -14.00
CA ALA A 2 20.64 -17.48 -13.63
C ALA A 2 20.42 -17.61 -12.10
N GLU A 3 21.27 -18.34 -11.38
CA GLU A 3 21.17 -18.49 -9.92
C GLU A 3 21.28 -17.16 -9.18
N TYR A 4 22.23 -16.30 -9.59
CA TYR A 4 22.36 -14.97 -9.03
C TYR A 4 21.09 -14.13 -9.28
N LEU A 5 20.56 -14.13 -10.50
CA LEU A 5 19.34 -13.41 -10.84
C LEU A 5 18.13 -13.91 -10.02
N ALA A 6 17.98 -15.22 -9.88
CA ALA A 6 16.95 -15.82 -9.03
C ALA A 6 17.10 -15.40 -7.56
N SER A 7 18.34 -15.32 -7.06
CA SER A 7 18.61 -14.94 -5.67
C SER A 7 18.29 -13.48 -5.34
N ILE A 8 18.33 -12.59 -6.34
CA ILE A 8 18.05 -11.16 -6.15
C ILE A 8 16.61 -10.79 -6.47
N PHE A 9 15.88 -11.61 -7.24
CA PHE A 9 14.52 -11.30 -7.69
C PHE A 9 13.59 -10.96 -6.51
N GLY A 10 12.87 -9.84 -6.60
CA GLY A 10 11.98 -9.36 -5.54
C GLY A 10 12.70 -8.74 -4.31
N THR A 11 14.03 -8.75 -4.28
CA THR A 11 14.84 -8.10 -3.24
C THR A 11 15.28 -6.69 -3.64
N GLU A 12 15.82 -5.93 -2.70
CA GLU A 12 16.33 -4.57 -2.99
C GLU A 12 17.59 -4.54 -3.87
N LYS A 13 18.27 -5.69 -3.98
CA LYS A 13 19.43 -5.89 -4.85
C LYS A 13 19.01 -5.95 -6.32
N ASP A 14 17.77 -6.34 -6.61
CA ASP A 14 17.19 -6.25 -7.95
C ASP A 14 16.99 -4.77 -8.34
N LYS A 15 17.70 -4.34 -9.38
CA LYS A 15 17.63 -2.97 -9.90
C LYS A 15 16.61 -2.82 -11.04
N VAL A 16 16.07 -3.93 -11.55
CA VAL A 16 15.09 -3.95 -12.63
C VAL A 16 13.67 -3.93 -12.06
N ASN A 17 13.37 -4.82 -11.10
CA ASN A 17 12.03 -4.91 -10.51
C ASN A 17 11.93 -4.10 -9.21
N CYS A 18 10.75 -3.53 -8.98
CA CYS A 18 10.45 -2.82 -7.73
C CYS A 18 10.17 -3.83 -6.61
N SER A 19 11.11 -3.96 -5.67
CA SER A 19 10.94 -4.83 -4.50
C SER A 19 9.75 -4.45 -3.61
N PHE A 20 9.42 -3.14 -3.53
CA PHE A 20 8.26 -2.66 -2.79
C PHE A 20 6.95 -3.09 -3.44
N TYR A 21 6.79 -2.85 -4.74
CA TYR A 21 5.60 -3.27 -5.46
C TYR A 21 5.41 -4.79 -5.43
N PHE A 22 6.50 -5.53 -5.62
CA PHE A 22 6.46 -6.99 -5.59
C PHE A 22 6.03 -7.56 -4.24
N LYS A 23 6.56 -7.04 -3.12
CA LYS A 23 6.27 -7.58 -1.77
C LYS A 23 4.99 -7.00 -1.16
N ILE A 24 4.68 -5.73 -1.40
CA ILE A 24 3.62 -4.98 -0.70
C ILE A 24 2.39 -4.78 -1.59
N GLY A 25 2.53 -4.91 -2.93
CA GLY A 25 1.46 -4.58 -3.89
C GLY A 25 1.31 -3.08 -4.17
N ALA A 26 2.12 -2.23 -3.54
CA ALA A 26 2.10 -0.78 -3.69
C ALA A 26 3.53 -0.19 -3.69
N CYS A 27 3.70 0.96 -4.37
CA CYS A 27 4.95 1.70 -4.42
C CYS A 27 4.68 3.20 -4.29
N ARG A 28 5.43 3.89 -3.42
CA ARG A 28 5.29 5.34 -3.18
C ARG A 28 5.48 6.21 -4.43
N HIS A 29 6.18 5.71 -5.44
CA HIS A 29 6.41 6.44 -6.68
C HIS A 29 5.26 6.27 -7.69
N GLY A 30 4.31 5.35 -7.44
CA GLY A 30 3.25 5.01 -8.37
C GLY A 30 3.81 4.67 -9.75
N ASP A 31 3.15 5.16 -10.80
CA ASP A 31 3.58 4.93 -12.19
C ASP A 31 4.89 5.66 -12.55
N ARG A 32 5.38 6.57 -11.71
CA ARG A 32 6.68 7.23 -11.89
C ARG A 32 7.86 6.43 -11.33
N CYS A 33 7.63 5.20 -10.87
CA CYS A 33 8.73 4.37 -10.39
C CYS A 33 9.72 4.09 -11.52
N SER A 34 11.02 4.24 -11.25
CA SER A 34 12.08 3.91 -12.21
C SER A 34 12.30 2.40 -12.39
N ARG A 35 11.58 1.55 -11.64
CA ARG A 35 11.66 0.09 -11.67
C ARG A 35 10.32 -0.49 -12.09
N LEU A 36 10.35 -1.73 -12.58
CA LEU A 36 9.16 -2.40 -13.09
C LEU A 36 8.18 -2.80 -11.98
N HIS A 37 6.90 -2.53 -12.24
CA HIS A 37 5.75 -2.99 -11.45
C HIS A 37 5.04 -4.10 -12.21
N ASN A 38 5.44 -5.35 -11.97
CA ASN A 38 4.83 -6.51 -12.64
C ASN A 38 3.46 -6.82 -12.05
N LYS A 39 2.39 -6.56 -12.83
CA LYS A 39 1.02 -6.90 -12.48
C LYS A 39 0.71 -8.33 -12.93
N PRO A 40 0.39 -9.27 -12.02
CA PRO A 40 0.08 -10.63 -12.41
C PRO A 40 -1.29 -10.69 -13.12
N THR A 41 -1.42 -11.54 -14.13
CA THR A 41 -2.70 -11.78 -14.83
C THR A 41 -3.64 -12.71 -14.06
N PHE A 42 -3.10 -13.46 -13.10
CA PHE A 42 -3.83 -14.30 -12.15
C PHE A 42 -3.17 -14.20 -10.77
N SER A 43 -3.97 -14.12 -9.71
CA SER A 43 -3.48 -14.01 -8.33
C SER A 43 -4.57 -14.51 -7.38
N GLN A 44 -4.15 -15.10 -6.25
CA GLN A 44 -5.05 -15.43 -5.14
C GLN A 44 -5.29 -14.23 -4.21
N THR A 45 -4.54 -13.15 -4.40
CA THR A 45 -4.62 -11.92 -3.60
C THR A 45 -5.05 -10.75 -4.49
N ILE A 46 -6.06 -10.02 -4.04
CA ILE A 46 -6.54 -8.77 -4.66
C ILE A 46 -6.16 -7.57 -3.80
N VAL A 47 -6.08 -6.38 -4.41
CA VAL A 47 -5.81 -5.12 -3.71
C VAL A 47 -6.93 -4.13 -4.04
N LEU A 48 -7.58 -3.60 -3.00
CA LEU A 48 -8.57 -2.53 -3.09
C LEU A 48 -7.95 -1.25 -2.53
N LEU A 49 -7.46 -0.39 -3.43
CA LEU A 49 -6.76 0.84 -3.04
C LEU A 49 -7.72 1.86 -2.43
N ASN A 50 -7.32 2.48 -1.32
CA ASN A 50 -8.06 3.54 -0.64
C ASN A 50 -9.50 3.13 -0.24
N LEU A 51 -9.70 1.85 0.08
CA LEU A 51 -11.02 1.30 0.42
C LEU A 51 -11.51 1.79 1.79
N TYR A 52 -10.69 1.64 2.82
CA TYR A 52 -11.00 2.13 4.17
C TYR A 52 -10.47 3.56 4.34
N ARG A 53 -11.35 4.47 4.77
CA ARG A 53 -10.98 5.85 5.15
C ARG A 53 -11.10 5.98 6.65
N ASN A 54 -9.97 6.09 7.34
CA ASN A 54 -9.96 6.32 8.77
C ASN A 54 -10.62 7.69 9.09
N PRO A 55 -11.65 7.75 9.96
CA PRO A 55 -12.27 9.01 10.39
C PRO A 55 -11.25 10.03 10.91
N GLN A 56 -10.21 9.58 11.62
CA GLN A 56 -9.14 10.44 12.12
C GLN A 56 -8.35 11.13 11.00
N ASN A 57 -8.26 10.51 9.82
CA ASN A 57 -7.59 11.10 8.65
C ASN A 57 -8.52 12.01 7.85
N THR A 58 -9.83 11.78 7.95
CA THR A 58 -10.87 12.59 7.27
C THR A 58 -11.10 13.92 8.01
N ALA A 59 -10.53 14.03 9.21
CA ALA A 59 -10.66 15.11 10.17
C ALA A 59 -9.97 16.44 9.80
N GLN A 60 -9.10 16.51 8.80
CA GLN A 60 -8.52 17.80 8.41
C GLN A 60 -9.49 18.52 7.49
N THR A 61 -10.54 19.11 8.07
CA THR A 61 -11.26 20.19 7.41
C THR A 61 -10.27 21.32 7.10
N ALA A 62 -10.54 22.11 6.04
CA ALA A 62 -9.62 23.14 5.55
C ALA A 62 -9.25 24.22 6.60
N ASP A 63 -10.01 24.28 7.69
CA ASP A 63 -9.83 25.13 8.87
C ASP A 63 -8.86 24.53 9.91
N GLY A 64 -8.34 23.31 9.70
CA GLY A 64 -7.45 22.63 10.63
C GLY A 64 -8.14 22.14 11.91
N SER A 65 -9.48 22.16 11.96
CA SER A 65 -10.21 21.64 13.11
C SER A 65 -10.19 20.11 13.09
N HIS A 66 -9.55 19.48 14.07
CA HIS A 66 -9.60 18.03 14.23
C HIS A 66 -11.03 17.62 14.60
N CYS A 67 -11.66 16.74 13.81
CA CYS A 67 -12.80 16.00 14.31
C CYS A 67 -12.33 15.17 15.51
N HIS A 68 -12.85 15.50 16.68
CA HIS A 68 -12.46 14.88 17.94
C HIS A 68 -13.23 13.57 18.10
N VAL A 69 -12.85 12.56 17.31
CA VAL A 69 -13.35 11.19 17.44
C VAL A 69 -12.52 10.50 18.53
N SER A 70 -13.18 10.00 19.57
CA SER A 70 -12.51 9.24 20.63
C SER A 70 -11.92 7.94 20.10
N ASP A 71 -10.88 7.42 20.74
CA ASP A 71 -10.26 6.13 20.34
C ASP A 71 -11.30 4.98 20.30
N VAL A 72 -12.32 5.04 21.17
CA VAL A 72 -13.42 4.07 21.21
C VAL A 72 -14.28 4.15 19.93
N GLU A 73 -14.68 5.36 19.53
CA GLU A 73 -15.47 5.56 18.30
C GLU A 73 -14.67 5.22 17.04
N VAL A 74 -13.35 5.46 17.03
CA VAL A 74 -12.47 5.07 15.91
C VAL A 74 -12.42 3.56 15.77
N GLN A 75 -12.26 2.84 16.90
CA GLN A 75 -12.26 1.39 16.90
C GLN A 75 -13.61 0.83 16.46
N GLU A 76 -14.73 1.36 16.96
CA GLU A 76 -16.08 0.94 16.55
C GLU A 76 -16.30 1.18 15.04
N HIS A 77 -15.85 2.31 14.51
CA HIS A 77 -15.91 2.57 13.06
C HIS A 77 -15.06 1.57 12.27
N TYR A 78 -13.88 1.18 12.77
CA TYR A 78 -13.04 0.17 12.14
C TYR A 78 -13.73 -1.20 12.15
N ASP A 79 -14.25 -1.63 13.28
CA ASP A 79 -14.91 -2.92 13.45
C ASP A 79 -16.21 -3.04 12.64
N ASN A 80 -16.94 -1.93 12.43
CA ASN A 80 -18.13 -1.92 11.57
C ASN A 80 -17.81 -2.02 10.08
N PHE A 81 -16.59 -1.68 9.67
CA PHE A 81 -16.16 -1.74 8.28
C PHE A 81 -15.64 -3.13 7.87
N PHE A 82 -14.99 -3.84 8.80
CA PHE A 82 -14.35 -5.14 8.58
C PHE A 82 -15.27 -6.31 8.99
#